data_AF-A0A954LNV7-F1
#
_entry.id   AF-A0A954LNV7-F1
#
_cell.length_a   1.000
_cell.length_b   1.000
_cell.length_c   1.000
_cell.angle_alpha   90.00
_cell.angle_beta   90.00
_cell.angle_gamma   90.00
#
_symmetry.space_group_name_H-M   'P 1'
#
loop_
_entity.id
_entity.type
_entity.pdbx_description
1 polymer ?
#
loop_
_entity_poly.entity_id
_entity_poly.type
_entity_poly.pdbx_seq_one_letter_code
_entity_poly.pdbx_strand_id
1 'polypeptide(L)'
;YVGECWPWTNVDEQKERTAIEEMVQKQKKQTAELVNYLQDAEWLIDHGTYPTEYTDLHYVALDFLLAQLIQNQVALVDDAKKVLTVCDADPAAKQLVGEIQAVQQTIASDLQSLVESRRSESTKTT
;
A
#
# COMPACT_ATOMS: atom_id res chain seq x y z
N TYR A 1 2.86 10.04 1.18
CA TYR A 1 2.74 11.01 2.30
C TYR A 1 3.22 10.42 3.63
N VAL A 2 2.85 9.18 4.01
CA VAL A 2 3.37 8.54 5.25
C VAL A 2 4.92 8.47 5.27
N GLY A 3 5.56 8.19 4.12
CA GLY A 3 7.02 8.18 4.01
C GLY A 3 7.70 9.55 4.13
N GLU A 4 6.95 10.66 4.11
CA GLU A 4 7.51 12.02 4.25
C GLU A 4 7.06 12.72 5.55
N CYS A 5 6.19 12.11 6.36
CA CYS A 5 5.66 12.68 7.60
C CYS A 5 6.53 12.42 8.85
N TRP A 6 7.84 12.21 8.70
CA TRP A 6 8.66 11.57 9.72
C TRP A 6 9.78 12.45 10.32
N PRO A 7 9.48 13.52 11.09
CA PRO A 7 10.52 14.24 11.83
C PRO A 7 10.70 13.79 13.30
N TRP A 8 9.88 12.89 13.87
CA TRP A 8 9.79 12.74 15.34
C TRP A 8 9.66 11.33 15.92
N THR A 9 10.20 10.29 15.28
CA THR A 9 10.21 8.96 15.92
C THR A 9 11.50 8.67 16.64
N ASN A 10 11.39 7.99 17.79
CA ASN A 10 12.52 7.47 18.51
C ASN A 10 13.29 6.45 17.66
N VAL A 11 14.58 6.24 17.98
CA VAL A 11 15.49 5.28 17.31
C VAL A 11 14.90 3.87 17.27
N ASP A 12 14.00 3.53 18.20
CA ASP A 12 13.33 2.23 18.27
C ASP A 12 12.33 1.98 17.12
N GLU A 13 11.80 3.03 16.47
CA GLU A 13 10.77 2.91 15.42
C GLU A 13 11.36 2.91 13.98
N GLN A 14 12.68 2.78 13.87
CA GLN A 14 13.40 2.83 12.59
C GLN A 14 13.19 1.57 11.74
N LYS A 15 12.86 0.43 12.36
CA LYS A 15 12.59 -0.83 11.65
C LYS A 15 11.25 -0.78 10.91
N GLU A 16 10.23 -0.23 11.57
CA GLU A 16 8.89 -0.03 11.04
C GLU A 16 8.93 0.93 9.84
N ARG A 17 9.71 2.01 9.96
CA ARG A 17 9.93 2.94 8.87
C ARG A 17 10.52 2.24 7.65
N THR A 18 11.61 1.49 7.81
CA THR A 18 12.24 0.76 6.71
C THR A 18 11.25 -0.23 6.06
N ALA A 19 10.49 -0.96 6.87
CA ALA A 19 9.48 -1.89 6.36
C ALA A 19 8.39 -1.18 5.54
N ILE A 20 7.87 -0.05 6.02
CA ILE A 20 6.87 0.75 5.30
C ILE A 20 7.46 1.35 4.02
N GLU A 21 8.69 1.87 4.07
CA GLU A 21 9.38 2.41 2.88
C GLU A 21 9.55 1.34 1.80
N GLU A 22 9.96 0.11 2.18
CA GLU A 22 10.05 -1.02 1.25
C GLU A 22 8.70 -1.37 0.61
N MET A 23 7.62 -1.38 1.38
CA MET A 23 6.27 -1.61 0.86
C MET A 23 5.84 -0.53 -0.12
N VAL A 24 6.11 0.75 0.20
CA VAL A 24 5.83 1.88 -0.70
C VAL A 24 6.60 1.74 -2.02
N GLN A 25 7.87 1.35 -1.99
CA GLN A 25 8.65 1.15 -3.21
C GLN A 25 8.11 0.00 -4.06
N LYS A 26 7.72 -1.12 -3.41
CA LYS A 26 7.07 -2.25 -4.11
C LYS A 26 5.80 -1.79 -4.82
N GLN A 27 4.93 -1.04 -4.13
CA GLN A 27 3.68 -0.56 -4.71
C GLN A 27 3.92 0.43 -5.86
N LYS A 28 4.85 1.38 -5.71
CA LYS A 28 5.22 2.32 -6.78
C LYS A 28 5.71 1.62 -8.05
N LYS A 29 6.52 0.57 -7.89
CA LYS A 29 7.00 -0.24 -9.01
C LYS A 29 5.83 -0.86 -9.79
N GLN A 30 4.85 -1.41 -9.09
CA GLN A 30 3.68 -2.03 -9.72
C GLN A 30 2.77 -1.03 -10.41
N THR A 31 2.58 0.16 -9.81
CA THR A 31 1.86 1.24 -10.47
C THR A 31 2.56 1.64 -11.77
N ALA A 32 3.89 1.72 -11.79
CA ALA A 32 4.63 2.03 -13.00
C ALA A 32 4.48 0.94 -14.08
N GLU A 33 4.55 -0.33 -13.70
CA GLU A 33 4.34 -1.47 -14.62
C GLU A 33 2.93 -1.45 -15.24
N LEU A 34 1.90 -1.18 -14.43
CA LEU A 34 0.52 -1.05 -14.91
C LEU A 34 0.33 0.15 -15.84
N VAL A 35 0.90 1.31 -15.48
CA VAL A 35 0.81 2.52 -16.31
C VAL A 35 1.48 2.31 -17.66
N ASN A 36 2.67 1.72 -17.68
CA ASN A 36 3.38 1.43 -18.93
C ASN A 36 2.56 0.48 -19.82
N TYR A 37 1.99 -0.58 -19.24
CA TYR A 37 1.15 -1.51 -19.98
C TYR A 37 -0.08 -0.84 -20.60
N LEU A 38 -0.75 0.05 -19.85
CA LEU A 38 -1.90 0.80 -20.36
C LEU A 38 -1.51 1.83 -21.43
N GLN A 39 -0.34 2.48 -21.30
CA GLN A 39 0.18 3.39 -22.32
C GLN A 39 0.53 2.66 -23.61
N ASP A 40 1.16 1.48 -23.53
CA ASP A 40 1.49 0.64 -24.69
C ASP A 40 0.23 0.15 -25.41
N ALA A 41 -0.87 0.00 -24.68
CA ALA A 41 -2.20 -0.32 -25.22
C ALA A 41 -2.98 0.91 -25.74
N GLU A 42 -2.37 2.10 -25.75
CA GLU A 42 -2.97 3.39 -26.12
C GLU A 42 -4.18 3.82 -25.26
N TRP A 43 -4.29 3.31 -24.03
CA TRP A 43 -5.34 3.73 -23.09
C TRP A 43 -5.01 5.09 -22.48
N LEU A 44 -6.02 5.96 -22.41
CA LEU A 44 -5.90 7.23 -21.70
C LEU A 44 -5.95 6.97 -20.19
N ILE A 45 -4.86 7.25 -19.49
CA ILE A 45 -4.77 7.06 -18.04
C ILE A 45 -5.16 8.35 -17.34
N ASP A 46 -6.30 8.34 -16.65
CA ASP A 46 -6.61 9.36 -15.66
C ASP A 46 -5.89 9.00 -14.35
N HIS A 47 -4.87 9.76 -13.98
CA HIS A 47 -4.13 9.55 -12.74
C HIS A 47 -4.92 9.99 -11.50
N GLY A 48 -6.11 10.57 -11.68
CA GLY A 48 -6.90 11.16 -10.62
C GLY A 48 -6.25 12.44 -10.08
N THR A 49 -6.97 13.10 -9.17
CA THR A 49 -6.46 14.27 -8.44
C THR A 49 -6.25 13.88 -6.99
N TYR A 50 -5.09 14.21 -6.42
CA TYR A 50 -4.83 13.97 -5.00
C TYR A 50 -5.82 14.80 -4.16
N PRO A 51 -6.63 14.19 -3.27
CA PRO A 51 -7.56 14.97 -2.46
C PRO A 51 -6.76 15.88 -1.52
N THR A 52 -6.86 17.20 -1.73
CA THR A 52 -6.11 18.20 -0.97
C THR A 52 -6.59 18.31 0.49
N GLU A 53 -7.69 17.66 0.83
CA GLU A 53 -8.24 17.54 2.20
C GLU A 53 -7.33 16.72 3.13
N TYR A 54 -6.33 15.99 2.60
CA TYR A 54 -5.30 15.32 3.38
C TYR A 54 -4.05 16.19 3.66
N THR A 55 -4.13 17.51 3.46
CA THR A 55 -3.00 18.44 3.72
C THR A 55 -2.90 18.93 5.17
N ASP A 56 -3.89 18.63 6.01
CA ASP A 56 -3.84 18.96 7.43
C ASP A 56 -3.04 17.92 8.21
N LEU A 57 -1.83 18.33 8.63
CA LEU A 57 -0.94 17.61 9.54
C LEU A 57 -1.62 17.40 10.88
N HIS A 58 -2.36 16.30 11.02
CA HIS A 58 -2.77 15.80 12.31
C HIS A 58 -1.67 14.87 12.84
N TYR A 59 -1.18 15.17 14.05
CA TYR A 59 -0.37 14.25 14.86
C TYR A 59 -1.25 13.05 15.23
N VAL A 60 -1.46 12.17 14.27
CA VAL A 60 -2.22 10.95 14.45
C VAL A 60 -1.26 9.89 14.97
N ALA A 61 -1.59 9.29 16.12
CA ALA A 61 -0.82 8.18 16.66
C ALA A 61 -0.66 7.09 15.60
N LEU A 62 0.57 6.57 15.44
CA LEU A 62 0.94 5.58 14.44
C LEU A 62 -0.05 4.38 14.40
N ASP A 63 -0.62 4.00 15.56
CA ASP A 63 -1.67 2.98 15.67
C ASP A 63 -2.89 3.24 14.80
N PHE A 64 -3.41 4.47 14.83
CA PHE A 64 -4.60 4.83 14.08
C PHE A 64 -4.29 4.86 12.57
N LEU A 65 -3.13 5.38 12.17
CA LEU A 65 -2.70 5.40 10.78
C LEU A 65 -2.50 3.99 10.22
N LEU A 66 -1.91 3.08 11.00
CA LEU A 66 -1.72 1.69 10.59
C LEU A 66 -3.05 0.96 10.37
N ALA A 67 -4.06 1.21 11.20
CA ALA A 67 -5.40 0.63 11.02
C ALA A 67 -6.05 1.12 9.70
N GLN A 68 -5.94 2.41 9.39
CA GLN A 68 -6.43 2.98 8.14
C GLN A 68 -5.66 2.44 6.92
N LEU A 69 -4.34 2.31 7.03
CA LEU A 69 -3.50 1.72 5.98
C LEU A 69 -3.90 0.27 5.66
N ILE A 70 -4.18 -0.55 6.68
CA ILE A 70 -4.66 -1.93 6.48
C ILE A 70 -6.02 -1.93 5.77
N GLN A 71 -6.95 -1.08 6.18
CA GLN A 71 -8.27 -0.99 5.53
C GLN A 71 -8.15 -0.62 4.05
N ASN A 72 -7.34 0.39 3.74
CA ASN A 72 -7.08 0.80 2.35
C ASN A 72 -6.42 -0.33 1.56
N GLN A 73 -5.44 -1.02 2.15
CA GLN A 73 -4.74 -2.12 1.48
C GLN A 73 -5.68 -3.30 1.18
N VAL A 74 -6.60 -3.63 2.09
CA VAL A 74 -7.61 -4.67 1.86
C VAL A 74 -8.55 -4.28 0.73
N ALA A 75 -9.01 -3.03 0.69
CA ALA A 75 -9.85 -2.53 -0.40
C ALA A 75 -9.13 -2.64 -1.77
N LEU A 76 -7.84 -2.27 -1.83
CA LEU A 76 -7.02 -2.42 -3.04
C LEU A 76 -6.88 -3.88 -3.51
N VAL A 77 -6.68 -4.81 -2.57
CA VAL A 77 -6.64 -6.24 -2.89
C VAL A 77 -7.96 -6.72 -3.48
N ASP A 78 -9.09 -6.28 -2.92
CA ASP A 78 -10.41 -6.66 -3.41
C ASP A 78 -10.72 -6.06 -4.78
N ASP A 79 -10.30 -4.82 -5.03
CA ASP A 79 -10.45 -4.20 -6.35
C ASP A 79 -9.57 -4.91 -7.40
N ALA A 80 -8.32 -5.27 -7.06
CA ALA A 80 -7.48 -6.07 -7.95
C ALA A 80 -8.10 -7.43 -8.29
N LYS A 81 -8.74 -8.10 -7.31
CA LYS A 81 -9.49 -9.35 -7.54
C LYS A 81 -10.66 -9.14 -8.50
N LYS A 82 -11.44 -8.07 -8.34
CA LYS A 82 -12.56 -7.74 -9.25
C LYS A 82 -12.05 -7.52 -10.67
N VAL A 83 -10.96 -6.77 -10.85
CA VAL A 83 -10.36 -6.54 -12.17
C VAL A 83 -9.90 -7.86 -12.79
N LEU A 84 -9.26 -8.74 -12.01
CA LEU A 84 -8.83 -10.06 -12.50
C LEU A 84 -10.00 -10.89 -13.08
N THR A 85 -11.20 -10.76 -12.51
CA THR A 85 -12.39 -11.49 -13.00
C THR A 85 -12.92 -11.00 -14.35
N VAL A 86 -12.53 -9.80 -14.79
CA VAL A 86 -12.98 -9.22 -16.08
C VAL A 86 -11.88 -9.19 -17.14
N CYS A 87 -10.63 -9.54 -16.79
CA CYS A 87 -9.49 -9.60 -17.71
C CYS A 87 -9.37 -10.91 -18.51
N ASP A 88 -10.41 -11.75 -18.58
CA ASP A 88 -10.34 -13.06 -19.25
C ASP A 88 -10.03 -12.99 -20.75
N ALA A 89 -10.37 -11.87 -21.40
CA ALA A 89 -10.12 -11.64 -22.82
C ALA A 89 -8.67 -11.23 -23.15
N ASP A 90 -7.87 -10.85 -22.15
CA ASP A 90 -6.48 -10.42 -22.32
C ASP A 90 -5.56 -11.18 -21.35
N PRO A 91 -4.91 -12.27 -21.82
CA PRO A 91 -4.03 -13.08 -20.99
C PRO A 91 -2.84 -12.30 -20.40
N ALA A 92 -2.34 -11.27 -21.10
CA ALA A 92 -1.23 -10.46 -20.62
C ALA A 92 -1.69 -9.51 -19.50
N ALA A 93 -2.84 -8.85 -19.68
CA ALA A 93 -3.46 -8.06 -18.62
C ALA A 93 -3.78 -8.92 -17.39
N LYS A 94 -4.34 -10.12 -17.60
CA LYS A 94 -4.67 -11.05 -16.53
C LYS A 94 -3.45 -11.50 -15.75
N GLN A 95 -2.33 -11.78 -16.44
CA GLN A 95 -1.07 -12.11 -15.77
C GLN A 95 -0.57 -10.94 -14.93
N LEU A 96 -0.48 -9.74 -15.52
CA LEU A 96 0.01 -8.54 -14.83
C LEU A 96 -0.85 -8.19 -13.60
N VAL A 97 -2.18 -8.20 -13.75
CA VAL A 97 -3.11 -7.94 -12.64
C VAL A 97 -2.99 -9.03 -11.56
N GLY A 98 -2.73 -10.28 -11.95
CA GLY A 98 -2.48 -11.37 -11.00
C GLY A 98 -1.20 -11.16 -10.18
N GLU A 99 -0.12 -10.73 -10.82
CA GLU A 99 1.14 -10.36 -10.14
C GLU A 99 0.95 -9.16 -9.20
N ILE A 100 0.16 -8.16 -9.63
CA ILE A 100 -0.24 -7.02 -8.79
C ILE A 100 -1.02 -7.51 -7.57
N GLN A 101 -2.07 -8.31 -7.78
CA GLN A 101 -2.91 -8.83 -6.70
C GLN A 101 -2.11 -9.62 -5.67
N ALA A 102 -1.17 -10.47 -6.11
CA ALA A 102 -0.31 -11.26 -5.23
C ALA A 102 0.57 -10.37 -4.33
N VAL A 103 1.20 -9.34 -4.89
CA VAL A 103 2.03 -8.42 -4.11
C VAL A 103 1.19 -7.56 -3.17
N GLN A 104 0.02 -7.07 -3.60
CA GLN A 104 -0.87 -6.33 -2.71
C GLN A 104 -1.36 -7.20 -1.54
N GLN A 105 -1.55 -8.50 -1.75
CA GLN A 105 -1.88 -9.46 -0.70
C GLN A 105 -0.72 -9.67 0.28
N THR A 106 0.51 -9.75 -0.22
CA THR A 106 1.72 -9.81 0.62
C THR A 106 1.87 -8.55 1.46
N ILE A 107 1.71 -7.36 0.87
CA ILE A 107 1.76 -6.08 1.60
C ILE A 107 0.69 -6.03 2.70
N ALA A 108 -0.53 -6.51 2.43
CA ALA A 108 -1.58 -6.59 3.44
C ALA A 108 -1.18 -7.48 4.63
N SER A 109 -0.58 -8.64 4.34
CA SER A 109 -0.08 -9.57 5.36
C SER A 109 1.06 -8.94 6.17
N ASP A 110 2.04 -8.33 5.51
CA ASP A 110 3.20 -7.71 6.17
C ASP A 110 2.75 -6.57 7.09
N LEU A 111 1.78 -5.74 6.66
CA LEU A 111 1.20 -4.68 7.49
C LEU A 111 0.46 -5.24 8.72
N GLN A 112 -0.26 -6.35 8.57
CA GLN A 112 -0.93 -7.01 9.71
C GLN A 112 0.09 -7.55 10.70
N SER A 113 1.15 -8.24 10.23
CA SER A 113 2.22 -8.74 11.08
C SER A 113 2.97 -7.62 11.81
N LEU A 114 3.15 -6.46 11.16
CA LEU A 114 3.76 -5.27 11.78
C LEU A 114 2.92 -4.76 12.96
N VAL A 115 1.59 -4.67 12.78
CA VAL A 115 0.66 -4.26 13.85
C VAL A 115 0.65 -5.26 15.01
N GLU A 116 0.65 -6.56 14.72
CA GLU A 116 0.68 -7.61 15.74
C GLU A 116 1.97 -7.58 16.56
N SER A 117 3.12 -7.42 15.88
CA SER A 117 4.44 -7.31 16.52
C SER A 117 4.47 -6.13 17.48
N ARG A 118 3.99 -4.96 17.02
CA ARG A 118 3.95 -3.74 17.83
C ARG A 118 3.00 -3.85 19.03
N ARG A 119 1.84 -4.48 18.87
CA ARG A 119 0.95 -4.78 20.02
C ARG A 119 1.66 -5.64 21.06
N SER A 120 2.39 -6.67 20.63
CA SER A 120 3.08 -7.60 21.53
C SER A 120 4.24 -6.95 22.30
N GLU A 121 4.88 -5.94 21.73
CA GLU A 121 5.95 -5.18 22.38
C GLU A 121 5.39 -4.19 23.41
N SER A 122 4.26 -3.54 23.11
CA SER A 122 3.57 -2.63 24.03
C SER A 122 3.08 -3.34 25.32
N THR A 123 2.63 -4.60 25.23
CA THR A 123 2.18 -5.36 26.41
C THR A 123 3.32 -5.84 27.31
N LYS A 124 4.57 -5.84 26.84
CA LYS A 124 5.74 -6.26 27.64
C LYS A 124 6.30 -5.13 28.52
N THR A 125 5.88 -3.88 28.29
CA THR A 125 6.42 -2.68 28.96
C THR A 125 5.51 -2.16 30.09
N THR A 126 4.43 -2.88 30.44
CA THR A 126 3.53 -2.55 31.57
C THR A 126 3.63 -3.63 32.64
#